data_AF-A0A842SA37-F1
#
_entry.id   AF-A0A842SA37-F1
#
_cell.length_a   1.000
_cell.length_b   1.000
_cell.length_c   1.000
_cell.angle_alpha   90.00
_cell.angle_beta   90.00
_cell.angle_gamma   90.00
#
_symmetry.space_group_name_H-M   'P 1'
#
loop_
_entity.id
_entity.type
_entity.pdbx_description
1 polymer ?
#
loop_
_entity_poly.entity_id
_entity_poly.type
_entity_poly.pdbx_seq_one_letter_code
_entity_poly.pdbx_strand_id
1 'polypeptide(L)'
;MSIDKWLSDEEDLKKKQQREELYNKLSDEKKKHLKKESIKKILEKQNKKKTSKKKQEGLDHFFLNKVMEFQDWIGKRTYLKGDIHQIETWISNLNRILETSKKNKKKELNKKERRDLLIQSFREIPPKFLDEKTRIAINKKLHGYEKNNSDNYYLRKLKKKVQDKIKEFKYYKILQEILEL
;
A
#
# COMPACT_ATOMS: atom_id res chain seq x y z
N MET A 1 3.96 40.89 7.55
CA MET A 1 4.51 39.98 6.53
C MET A 1 3.46 38.91 6.25
N SER A 2 3.12 38.63 4.99
CA SER A 2 2.07 37.67 4.62
C SER A 2 2.62 36.25 4.51
N ILE A 3 1.83 35.26 4.96
CA ILE A 3 2.10 33.82 4.96
C ILE A 3 2.39 33.25 3.56
N ASP A 4 1.93 33.92 2.50
CA ASP A 4 2.21 33.55 1.10
C ASP A 4 3.68 33.66 0.70
N LYS A 5 4.46 34.48 1.42
CA LYS A 5 5.88 34.71 1.11
C LYS A 5 6.80 33.58 1.60
N TRP A 6 6.28 32.68 2.44
CA TRP A 6 7.05 31.57 3.02
C TRP A 6 6.86 30.23 2.29
N LEU A 7 5.84 30.11 1.45
CA LEU A 7 5.47 28.85 0.76
C LEU A 7 5.74 28.87 -0.75
N SER A 8 6.36 29.94 -1.26
CA SER A 8 6.68 30.08 -2.68
C SER A 8 8.20 30.07 -2.88
N ASP A 9 8.75 28.87 -3.11
CA ASP A 9 10.11 28.74 -3.61
C ASP A 9 10.23 29.60 -4.88
N GLU A 10 11.18 30.55 -4.91
CA GLU A 10 11.40 31.45 -6.06
C GLU A 10 11.60 30.68 -7.38
N GLU A 11 12.02 29.41 -7.29
CA GLU A 11 12.13 28.49 -8.42
C GLU A 11 10.78 28.08 -9.03
N ASP A 12 9.72 27.94 -8.24
CA ASP A 12 8.40 27.52 -8.71
C ASP A 12 7.65 28.67 -9.40
N LEU A 13 7.86 29.90 -8.94
CA LEU A 13 7.37 31.12 -9.62
C LEU A 13 8.04 31.29 -10.98
N LYS A 14 9.37 31.11 -11.05
CA LYS A 14 10.12 31.15 -12.32
C LYS A 14 9.68 30.03 -13.28
N LYS A 15 9.46 28.81 -12.79
CA LYS A 15 8.96 27.69 -13.63
C LYS A 15 7.53 27.93 -14.14
N LYS A 16 6.65 28.56 -13.37
CA LYS A 16 5.31 28.95 -13.81
C LYS A 16 5.38 30.02 -14.91
N GLN A 17 6.20 31.05 -14.72
CA GLN A 17 6.41 32.11 -15.71
C GLN A 17 6.99 31.56 -17.02
N GLN A 18 7.98 30.67 -16.97
CA GLN A 18 8.53 30.01 -18.15
C GLN A 18 7.49 29.16 -18.89
N ARG A 19 6.60 28.47 -18.17
CA ARG A 19 5.51 27.68 -18.79
C ARG A 19 4.48 28.57 -19.47
N GLU A 20 4.16 29.72 -18.89
CA GLU A 20 3.22 30.69 -19.47
C GLU A 20 3.81 31.38 -20.71
N GLU A 21 5.10 31.74 -20.68
CA GLU A 21 5.80 32.27 -21.85
C GLU A 21 5.89 31.25 -22.99
N LEU A 22 6.19 29.98 -22.67
CA LEU A 22 6.18 28.88 -23.64
C LEU A 22 4.77 28.65 -24.21
N TYR A 23 3.73 28.79 -23.39
CA TYR A 23 2.35 28.66 -23.85
C TYR A 23 1.94 29.82 -24.77
N ASN A 24 2.39 31.04 -24.47
CA ASN A 24 2.10 32.22 -25.28
C ASN A 24 2.84 32.20 -26.63
N LYS A 25 4.05 31.63 -26.69
CA LYS A 25 4.82 31.41 -27.93
C LYS A 25 4.26 30.32 -28.85
N LEU A 26 3.26 29.53 -28.42
CA LEU A 26 2.63 28.53 -29.28
C LEU A 26 1.63 29.18 -30.25
N SER A 27 1.65 28.71 -31.50
CA SER A 27 0.62 29.03 -32.50
C SER A 27 -0.79 28.66 -32.02
N ASP A 28 -1.78 29.46 -32.39
CA ASP A 28 -3.17 29.33 -31.94
C ASP A 28 -3.82 27.99 -32.31
N GLU A 29 -3.33 27.31 -33.34
CA GLU A 29 -3.76 25.96 -33.71
C GLU A 29 -3.36 24.91 -32.66
N LYS A 30 -2.12 24.99 -32.15
CA LYS A 30 -1.64 24.10 -31.08
C LYS A 30 -2.36 24.36 -29.76
N LYS A 31 -2.72 25.61 -29.46
CA LYS A 31 -3.53 25.97 -28.29
C LYS A 31 -4.92 25.34 -28.35
N LYS A 32 -5.58 25.36 -29.52
CA LYS A 32 -6.89 24.73 -29.73
C LYS A 32 -6.82 23.20 -29.59
N HIS A 33 -5.76 22.56 -30.09
CA HIS A 33 -5.56 21.12 -29.94
C HIS A 33 -5.40 20.70 -28.47
N LEU A 34 -4.56 21.38 -27.71
CA LEU A 34 -4.34 21.11 -26.28
C LEU A 34 -5.62 21.27 -25.44
N LYS A 35 -6.45 22.29 -25.76
CA LYS A 35 -7.76 22.46 -25.11
C LYS A 35 -8.68 21.27 -25.40
N LYS A 36 -8.79 20.83 -26.66
CA LYS A 36 -9.60 19.66 -27.03
C LYS A 36 -9.13 18.38 -26.35
N GLU A 37 -7.82 18.15 -26.24
CA GLU A 37 -7.27 16.98 -25.53
C GLU A 37 -7.57 17.01 -24.02
N SER A 38 -7.48 18.19 -23.39
CA SER A 38 -7.78 18.32 -21.96
C SER A 38 -9.25 18.02 -21.65
N ILE A 39 -10.16 18.51 -22.49
CA ILE A 39 -11.60 18.23 -22.40
C ILE A 39 -11.88 16.73 -22.58
N LYS A 40 -11.22 16.09 -23.56
CA LYS A 40 -11.34 14.63 -23.78
C LYS A 40 -10.91 13.81 -22.56
N LYS A 41 -9.78 14.18 -21.93
CA LYS A 41 -9.28 13.51 -20.71
C LYS A 41 -10.23 13.68 -19.51
N ILE A 42 -10.92 14.81 -19.38
CA ILE A 42 -11.90 15.06 -18.31
C ILE A 42 -13.15 14.19 -18.51
N LEU A 43 -13.67 14.11 -19.73
CA LEU A 43 -14.82 13.26 -20.08
C LEU A 43 -14.52 11.77 -19.85
N GLU A 44 -13.33 11.30 -20.22
CA GLU A 44 -12.89 9.92 -19.96
C GLU A 44 -12.81 9.61 -18.45
N LYS A 45 -12.36 10.55 -17.62
CA LYS A 45 -12.34 10.39 -16.14
C LYS A 45 -13.74 10.34 -15.54
N GLN A 46 -14.70 11.10 -16.06
CA GLN A 46 -16.08 11.09 -15.57
C GLN A 46 -16.82 9.81 -15.96
N ASN A 47 -16.60 9.29 -17.17
CA ASN A 47 -17.19 8.01 -17.61
C ASN A 47 -16.65 6.81 -16.81
N LYS A 48 -15.35 6.79 -16.46
CA LYS A 48 -14.78 5.75 -15.58
C LYS A 48 -15.43 5.72 -14.19
N LYS A 49 -15.81 6.86 -13.62
CA LYS A 49 -16.52 6.94 -12.31
C LYS A 49 -17.99 6.49 -12.38
N LYS A 50 -18.69 6.66 -13.51
CA LYS A 50 -20.06 6.15 -13.69
C LYS A 50 -20.10 4.63 -13.93
N THR A 51 -19.10 4.06 -14.59
CA THR A 51 -19.03 2.61 -14.83
C THR A 51 -18.75 1.78 -13.57
N SER A 52 -18.15 2.36 -12.53
CA SER A 52 -17.85 1.62 -11.29
C SER A 52 -19.07 1.41 -10.39
N LYS A 53 -20.07 2.31 -10.39
CA LYS A 53 -21.31 2.15 -9.61
C LYS A 53 -22.27 1.14 -10.23
N LYS A 54 -22.45 1.14 -11.57
CA LYS A 54 -23.31 0.17 -12.28
C LYS A 54 -22.83 -1.29 -12.20
N LYS A 55 -21.55 -1.53 -11.94
CA LYS A 55 -21.00 -2.90 -11.84
C LYS A 55 -21.38 -3.62 -10.54
N GLN A 56 -21.70 -2.89 -9.46
CA GLN A 56 -22.05 -3.51 -8.18
C GLN A 56 -23.50 -4.03 -8.18
N GLU A 57 -24.47 -3.26 -8.67
CA GLU A 57 -25.88 -3.67 -8.74
C GLU A 57 -26.12 -4.89 -9.66
N GLY A 58 -25.34 -5.03 -10.73
CA GLY A 58 -25.46 -6.19 -11.64
C GLY A 58 -24.89 -7.51 -11.08
N LEU A 59 -23.96 -7.44 -10.13
CA LEU A 59 -23.35 -8.61 -9.50
C LEU A 59 -24.29 -9.29 -8.50
N ASP A 60 -25.01 -8.49 -7.72
CA ASP A 60 -25.95 -9.00 -6.71
C ASP A 60 -27.13 -9.72 -7.37
N HIS A 61 -27.69 -9.15 -8.44
CA HIS A 61 -28.73 -9.80 -9.23
C HIS A 61 -28.25 -11.10 -9.91
N PHE A 62 -26.99 -11.13 -10.37
CA PHE A 62 -26.40 -12.32 -10.99
C PHE A 62 -26.24 -13.46 -9.96
N PHE A 63 -25.77 -13.16 -8.76
CA PHE A 63 -25.63 -14.15 -7.70
C PHE A 63 -26.99 -14.70 -7.27
N LEU A 64 -27.98 -13.83 -7.03
CA LEU A 64 -29.33 -14.26 -6.66
C LEU A 64 -29.96 -15.16 -7.72
N ASN A 65 -29.80 -14.81 -9.01
CA ASN A 65 -30.29 -15.66 -10.10
C ASN A 65 -29.60 -17.02 -10.13
N LYS A 66 -28.29 -17.08 -9.86
CA LYS A 66 -27.58 -18.37 -9.79
C LYS A 66 -28.01 -19.22 -8.60
N VAL A 67 -28.32 -18.60 -7.46
CA VAL A 67 -28.90 -19.31 -6.30
C VAL A 67 -30.28 -19.87 -6.62
N MET A 68 -31.13 -19.09 -7.31
CA MET A 68 -32.45 -19.55 -7.75
C MET A 68 -32.35 -20.68 -8.77
N GLU A 69 -31.47 -20.58 -9.76
CA GLU A 69 -31.21 -21.67 -10.73
C GLU A 69 -30.75 -22.95 -10.02
N PHE A 70 -29.88 -22.82 -9.01
CA PHE A 70 -29.40 -23.95 -8.23
C PHE A 70 -30.51 -24.58 -7.37
N GLN A 71 -31.36 -23.76 -6.74
CA GLN A 71 -32.51 -24.22 -5.98
C GLN A 71 -33.51 -24.98 -6.86
N ASP A 72 -33.84 -24.45 -8.04
CA ASP A 72 -34.71 -25.10 -9.01
C ASP A 72 -34.11 -26.42 -9.53
N TRP A 73 -32.79 -26.44 -9.74
CA TRP A 73 -32.07 -27.64 -10.17
C TRP A 73 -32.09 -28.75 -9.11
N ILE A 74 -31.91 -28.41 -7.83
CA ILE A 74 -32.07 -29.36 -6.71
C ILE A 74 -33.53 -29.81 -6.57
N GLY A 75 -34.47 -28.88 -6.64
CA GLY A 75 -35.91 -29.16 -6.45
C GLY A 75 -36.46 -30.19 -7.43
N LYS A 76 -35.93 -30.22 -8.66
CA LYS A 76 -36.30 -31.17 -9.74
C LYS A 76 -35.71 -32.58 -9.56
N ARG A 77 -34.73 -32.79 -8.68
CA ARG A 77 -34.04 -34.08 -8.50
C ARG A 77 -34.36 -34.67 -7.12
N THR A 78 -35.23 -35.67 -7.09
CA THR A 78 -35.73 -36.31 -5.85
C THR A 78 -34.64 -36.97 -5.00
N TYR A 79 -33.60 -37.55 -5.61
CA TYR A 79 -32.50 -38.19 -4.89
C TYR A 79 -31.57 -37.19 -4.18
N LEU A 80 -31.40 -35.97 -4.71
CA LEU A 80 -30.59 -34.93 -4.08
C LEU A 80 -31.30 -34.27 -2.90
N LYS A 81 -32.62 -34.41 -2.78
CA LYS A 81 -33.38 -33.86 -1.63
C LYS A 81 -32.96 -34.48 -0.30
N GLY A 82 -32.58 -35.76 -0.30
CA GLY A 82 -32.05 -36.44 0.88
C GLY A 82 -30.66 -35.95 1.29
N ASP A 83 -29.87 -35.50 0.32
CA ASP A 83 -28.48 -35.06 0.53
C ASP A 83 -28.34 -33.55 0.73
N ILE A 84 -29.45 -32.79 0.78
CA ILE A 84 -29.45 -31.33 0.99
C ILE A 84 -28.58 -30.94 2.18
N HIS A 85 -28.70 -31.67 3.29
CA HIS A 85 -27.92 -31.38 4.50
C HIS A 85 -26.41 -31.57 4.29
N GLN A 86 -26.01 -32.58 3.52
CA GLN A 86 -24.59 -32.79 3.16
C GLN A 86 -24.09 -31.68 2.25
N ILE A 87 -24.91 -31.24 1.29
CA ILE A 87 -24.59 -30.12 0.38
C ILE A 87 -24.42 -28.82 1.17
N GLU A 88 -25.32 -28.50 2.10
CA GLU A 88 -25.22 -27.34 3.00
C GLU A 88 -23.93 -27.39 3.83
N THR A 89 -23.59 -28.57 4.35
CA THR A 89 -22.37 -28.81 5.11
C THR A 89 -21.14 -28.56 4.26
N TRP A 90 -21.10 -29.05 3.02
CA TRP A 90 -19.99 -28.82 2.09
C TRP A 90 -19.85 -27.35 1.72
N ILE A 91 -20.94 -26.64 1.44
CA ILE A 91 -20.92 -25.20 1.16
C ILE A 91 -20.40 -24.42 2.37
N SER A 92 -20.85 -24.76 3.57
CA SER A 92 -20.41 -24.14 4.82
C SER A 92 -18.90 -24.36 5.05
N ASN A 93 -18.42 -25.57 4.81
CA ASN A 93 -17.00 -25.90 4.89
C ASN A 93 -16.17 -25.15 3.84
N LEU A 94 -16.64 -25.07 2.60
CA LEU A 94 -16.01 -24.30 1.52
C LEU A 94 -15.91 -22.82 1.87
N ASN A 95 -17.00 -22.22 2.37
CA ASN A 95 -17.01 -20.84 2.82
C ASN A 95 -16.02 -20.63 3.97
N ARG A 96 -15.95 -21.55 4.94
CA ARG A 96 -14.98 -21.48 6.04
C ARG A 96 -13.53 -21.52 5.54
N ILE A 97 -13.23 -22.36 4.55
CA ILE A 97 -11.91 -22.44 3.91
C ILE A 97 -11.59 -21.13 3.15
N LEU A 98 -12.56 -20.57 2.43
CA LEU A 98 -12.41 -19.29 1.74
C LEU A 98 -12.15 -18.14 2.72
N GLU A 99 -12.87 -18.08 3.84
CA GLU A 99 -12.66 -17.04 4.85
C GLU A 99 -11.30 -17.15 5.53
N THR A 100 -10.89 -18.36 5.90
CA THR A 100 -9.57 -18.58 6.51
C THR A 100 -8.45 -18.22 5.54
N SER A 101 -8.57 -18.56 4.25
CA SER A 101 -7.61 -18.13 3.23
C SER A 101 -7.56 -16.61 3.05
N LYS A 102 -8.72 -15.91 3.07
CA LYS A 102 -8.80 -14.44 3.05
C LYS A 102 -8.14 -13.81 4.27
N LYS A 103 -8.39 -14.35 5.47
CA LYS A 103 -7.76 -13.88 6.73
C LYS A 103 -6.24 -14.08 6.69
N ASN A 104 -5.76 -15.21 6.17
CA ASN A 104 -4.34 -15.47 6.02
C ASN A 104 -3.68 -14.52 5.01
N LYS A 105 -4.31 -14.29 3.84
CA LYS A 105 -3.85 -13.28 2.87
C LYS A 105 -3.77 -11.88 3.48
N LYS A 106 -4.76 -11.45 4.27
CA LYS A 106 -4.71 -10.16 4.98
C LYS A 106 -3.54 -10.08 5.99
N LYS A 107 -3.28 -11.16 6.73
CA LYS A 107 -2.12 -11.22 7.66
C LYS A 107 -0.79 -11.14 6.91
N GLU A 108 -0.67 -11.76 5.75
CA GLU A 108 0.52 -11.69 4.91
C GLU A 108 0.71 -10.31 4.28
N LEU A 109 -0.37 -9.68 3.79
CA LEU A 109 -0.39 -8.30 3.32
C LEU A 109 0.10 -7.33 4.41
N ASN A 110 -0.44 -7.41 5.62
CA ASN A 110 -0.01 -6.58 6.74
C ASN A 110 1.48 -6.81 7.11
N LYS A 111 1.98 -8.05 7.01
CA LYS A 111 3.40 -8.34 7.23
C LYS A 111 4.27 -7.72 6.14
N LYS A 112 3.83 -7.75 4.89
CA LYS A 112 4.56 -7.16 3.75
C LYS A 112 4.60 -5.64 3.87
N GLU A 113 3.46 -5.00 4.12
CA GLU A 113 3.38 -3.56 4.36
C GLU A 113 4.30 -3.11 5.51
N ARG A 114 4.29 -3.85 6.63
CA ARG A 114 5.19 -3.56 7.75
C ARG A 114 6.67 -3.71 7.38
N ARG A 115 7.02 -4.68 6.52
CA ARG A 115 8.40 -4.83 6.04
C ARG A 115 8.80 -3.67 5.12
N ASP A 116 7.92 -3.25 4.23
CA ASP A 116 8.19 -2.14 3.31
C ASP A 116 8.43 -0.83 4.06
N LEU A 117 7.65 -0.55 5.12
CA LEU A 117 7.87 0.59 6.01
C LEU A 117 9.24 0.54 6.72
N LEU A 118 9.64 -0.64 7.20
CA LEU A 118 10.94 -0.84 7.84
C LEU A 118 12.10 -0.66 6.84
N ILE A 119 11.91 -1.07 5.58
CA ILE A 119 12.90 -0.85 4.51
C ILE A 119 13.06 0.64 4.24
N GLN A 120 11.96 1.39 4.19
CA GLN A 120 12.01 2.86 4.03
C GLN A 120 12.72 3.52 5.21
N SER A 121 12.33 3.17 6.44
CA SER A 121 12.97 3.71 7.66
C SER A 121 14.47 3.39 7.72
N PHE A 122 14.88 2.22 7.22
CA PHE A 122 16.29 1.85 7.17
C PHE A 122 17.11 2.70 6.19
N ARG A 123 16.49 3.21 5.11
CA ARG A 123 17.16 4.09 4.14
C ARG A 123 17.44 5.47 4.72
N GLU A 124 16.66 5.93 5.68
CA GLU A 124 16.87 7.21 6.38
C GLU A 124 18.12 7.16 7.27
N ILE A 125 18.57 5.97 7.68
CA ILE A 125 19.77 5.81 8.49
C ILE A 125 21.02 6.10 7.63
N PRO A 126 21.88 7.06 8.04
CA PRO A 126 23.07 7.43 7.30
C PRO A 126 23.95 6.22 6.95
N PRO A 127 24.51 6.13 5.73
CA PRO A 127 25.33 5.00 5.30
C PRO A 127 26.49 4.69 6.24
N LYS A 128 27.16 5.74 6.74
CA LYS A 128 28.32 5.66 7.64
C LYS A 128 27.97 5.32 9.09
N PHE A 129 26.69 5.26 9.46
CA PHE A 129 26.27 4.97 10.82
C PHE A 129 26.52 3.50 11.23
N LEU A 130 26.50 2.58 10.26
CA LEU A 130 26.73 1.16 10.46
C LEU A 130 27.90 0.69 9.58
N ASP A 131 28.67 -0.27 10.10
CA ASP A 131 29.68 -0.96 9.32
C ASP A 131 29.05 -1.66 8.10
N GLU A 132 29.76 -1.70 6.98
CA GLU A 132 29.27 -2.27 5.71
C GLU A 132 28.72 -3.69 5.87
N LYS A 133 29.47 -4.56 6.57
CA LYS A 133 29.06 -5.94 6.86
C LYS A 133 27.76 -6.02 7.66
N THR A 134 27.56 -5.10 8.60
CA THR A 134 26.34 -5.03 9.41
C THR A 134 25.17 -4.51 8.56
N ARG A 135 25.41 -3.54 7.69
CA ARG A 135 24.40 -3.00 6.75
C ARG A 135 23.92 -4.07 5.78
N ILE A 136 24.83 -4.87 5.21
CA ILE A 136 24.53 -6.03 4.36
C ILE A 136 23.68 -7.05 5.13
N ALA A 137 24.07 -7.40 6.35
CA ALA A 137 23.33 -8.37 7.16
C ALA A 137 21.89 -7.91 7.48
N ILE A 138 21.67 -6.62 7.71
CA ILE A 138 20.32 -6.05 7.91
C ILE A 138 19.52 -6.09 6.61
N ASN A 139 20.13 -5.70 5.47
CA ASN A 139 19.47 -5.77 4.17
C ASN A 139 18.99 -7.19 3.86
N LYS A 140 19.86 -8.20 4.08
CA LYS A 140 19.47 -9.61 3.96
C LYS A 140 18.29 -9.97 4.87
N LYS A 141 18.30 -9.50 6.11
CA LYS A 141 17.21 -9.73 7.06
C LYS A 141 15.89 -9.06 6.66
N LEU A 142 15.93 -7.85 6.11
CA LEU A 142 14.74 -7.10 5.69
C LEU A 142 14.08 -7.71 4.45
N HIS A 143 14.89 -8.12 3.47
CA HIS A 143 14.42 -8.71 2.22
C HIS A 143 14.17 -10.23 2.30
N GLY A 144 14.58 -10.88 3.39
CA GLY A 144 14.37 -12.31 3.61
C GLY A 144 15.34 -13.20 2.84
N TYR A 145 16.50 -12.65 2.44
CA TYR A 145 17.57 -13.44 1.83
C TYR A 145 18.22 -14.39 2.84
N GLU A 146 18.84 -15.45 2.33
CA GLU A 146 19.60 -16.38 3.14
C GLU A 146 20.74 -15.66 3.87
N LYS A 147 20.91 -16.00 5.15
CA LYS A 147 21.89 -15.39 6.05
C LYS A 147 22.95 -16.41 6.38
N ASN A 148 24.20 -16.00 6.27
CA ASN A 148 25.33 -16.82 6.67
C ASN A 148 25.59 -16.66 8.17
N ASN A 149 26.43 -17.53 8.74
CA ASN A 149 26.80 -17.45 10.17
C ASN A 149 27.41 -16.09 10.55
N SER A 150 28.16 -15.47 9.63
CA SER A 150 28.70 -14.12 9.80
C SER A 150 27.60 -13.06 9.91
N ASP A 151 26.57 -13.12 9.06
CA ASP A 151 25.43 -12.19 9.10
C ASP A 151 24.71 -12.29 10.46
N ASN A 152 24.49 -13.52 10.94
CA ASN A 152 23.88 -13.76 12.25
C ASN A 152 24.74 -13.21 13.40
N TYR A 153 26.06 -13.33 13.32
CA TYR A 153 26.98 -12.73 14.28
C TYR A 153 26.83 -11.20 14.33
N TYR A 154 26.86 -10.52 13.18
CA TYR A 154 26.75 -9.06 13.12
C TYR A 154 25.39 -8.57 13.62
N LEU A 155 24.30 -9.27 13.29
CA LEU A 155 22.97 -8.94 13.79
C LEU A 155 22.85 -9.08 15.31
N ARG A 156 23.47 -10.11 15.90
CA ARG A 156 23.51 -10.31 17.35
C ARG A 156 24.36 -9.24 18.04
N LYS A 157 25.52 -8.91 17.48
CA LYS A 157 26.39 -7.83 17.98
C LYS A 157 25.65 -6.49 17.94
N LEU A 158 24.98 -6.18 16.83
CA LEU A 158 24.17 -4.97 16.69
C LEU A 158 23.05 -4.91 17.72
N LYS A 159 22.33 -6.02 17.95
CA LYS A 159 21.27 -6.09 18.95
C LYS A 159 21.77 -5.66 20.34
N LYS A 160 22.94 -6.15 20.75
CA LYS A 160 23.55 -5.77 22.03
C LYS A 160 23.91 -4.28 22.06
N LYS A 161 24.58 -3.78 21.02
CA LYS A 161 24.95 -2.36 20.90
C LYS A 161 23.73 -1.43 20.96
N VAL A 162 22.63 -1.80 20.31
CA VAL A 162 21.37 -1.04 20.34
C VAL A 162 20.76 -1.04 21.75
N GLN A 163 20.77 -2.17 22.46
CA GLN A 163 20.29 -2.23 23.84
C GLN A 163 21.08 -1.32 24.78
N ASP A 164 22.41 -1.32 24.65
CA ASP A 164 23.27 -0.47 25.47
C ASP A 164 23.03 1.02 25.15
N LYS A 165 22.91 1.38 23.86
CA LYS A 165 22.59 2.77 23.45
C LYS A 165 21.19 3.23 23.89
N ILE A 166 20.21 2.33 23.95
CA ILE A 166 18.88 2.66 24.52
C ILE A 166 18.99 2.97 26.02
N LYS A 167 19.84 2.25 26.76
CA LYS A 167 20.08 2.57 28.19
C LYS A 167 20.74 3.93 28.34
N GLU A 168 21.79 4.20 27.57
CA GLU A 168 22.44 5.52 27.55
C GLU A 168 21.45 6.63 27.22
N PHE A 169 20.62 6.46 26.19
CA PHE A 169 19.61 7.42 25.79
C PHE A 169 18.62 7.75 26.92
N LYS A 170 18.24 6.76 27.74
CA LYS A 170 17.38 7.01 28.91
C LYS A 170 18.03 7.98 29.89
N TYR A 171 19.33 7.84 30.16
CA TYR A 171 20.05 8.77 31.02
C TYR A 171 20.18 10.16 30.39
N TYR A 172 20.49 10.23 29.10
CA TYR A 172 20.54 11.51 28.38
C TYR A 172 19.18 12.21 28.35
N LYS A 173 18.08 11.47 28.28
CA LYS A 173 16.74 12.05 28.35
C LYS A 173 16.48 12.72 29.71
N ILE A 174 16.90 12.09 30.81
CA ILE A 174 16.81 12.70 32.15
C ILE A 174 17.65 13.98 32.20
N LEU A 175 18.88 13.95 31.67
CA LEU A 175 19.74 15.13 31.61
C LEU A 175 19.12 16.25 30.76
N GLN A 176 18.48 15.90 29.64
CA GLN A 176 17.75 16.86 28.82
C GLN A 176 16.61 17.52 29.60
N GLU A 177 15.80 16.73 30.31
CA GLU A 177 14.71 17.24 31.16
C GLU A 177 15.24 18.19 32.26
N ILE A 178 16.43 17.92 32.81
CA ILE A 178 17.09 18.82 33.78
C ILE A 178 17.58 20.12 33.12
N LEU A 179 18.13 20.05 31.90
CA LEU A 179 18.64 21.22 31.18
C LEU A 179 17.54 22.13 30.63
N GLU A 180 16.31 21.62 30.50
CA GLU A 180 15.13 22.38 30.08
C GLU A 180 14.42 23.10 31.24
N LEU A 181 14.95 23.01 32.48
CA LEU A 181 14.59 23.88 33.61
C LEU A 181 15.12 25.31 33.43
#